data_AF-A0A4P5X9C3-F1
#
_entry.id   AF-A0A4P5X9C3-F1
#
_cell.length_a   1.000
_cell.length_b   1.000
_cell.length_c   1.000
_cell.angle_alpha   90.00
_cell.angle_beta   90.00
_cell.angle_gamma   90.00
#
_symmetry.space_group_name_H-M   'P 1'
#
loop_
_entity.id
_entity.type
_entity.pdbx_description
1 polymer ?
#
loop_
_entity_poly.entity_id
_entity_poly.type
_entity_poly.pdbx_seq_one_letter_code
_entity_poly.pdbx_strand_id
1 'polypeptide(L)'
;MMSEPAIGLQSLPPLDDTPTMDDSPRSTSLPKPQVVVRAEEEVDGGWLYELEVTQGPLTTQHTVMLGWRDHDYWCGGTVAPSRVVQSLIEYVLTHLAMQLPANFDAGRIRRVIPQVDQELRWAM
;
A
#
# COMPACT_ATOMS: atom_id res chain seq x y z
N MET A 1 -72.09 51.08 14.89
CA MET A 1 -72.09 49.78 15.59
C MET A 1 -71.80 48.71 14.55
N MET A 2 -71.04 47.67 14.93
CA MET A 2 -70.40 46.63 14.09
C MET A 2 -69.05 47.11 13.50
N SER A 3 -67.87 46.52 13.75
CA SER A 3 -67.47 45.33 14.52
C SER A 3 -65.96 45.42 14.82
N GLU A 4 -65.52 45.05 16.02
CA GLU A 4 -64.20 44.42 16.23
C GLU A 4 -64.24 42.98 15.66
N PRO A 5 -63.10 42.40 15.20
CA PRO A 5 -62.38 41.51 16.12
C PRO A 5 -60.86 41.36 15.93
N ALA A 6 -60.21 41.09 17.06
CA ALA A 6 -59.26 40.00 17.36
C ALA A 6 -57.93 39.81 16.59
N ILE A 7 -56.86 40.02 17.38
CA ILE A 7 -55.61 39.25 17.53
C ILE A 7 -55.45 38.00 16.64
N GLY A 8 -54.42 38.03 15.79
CA GLY A 8 -53.83 36.85 15.14
C GLY A 8 -52.42 36.58 15.69
N LEU A 9 -52.26 35.39 16.26
CA LEU A 9 -51.05 34.84 16.88
C LEU A 9 -49.85 34.70 15.94
N GLN A 10 -48.69 34.69 16.60
CA GLN A 10 -47.38 34.16 16.21
C GLN A 10 -47.43 32.90 15.33
N SER A 11 -46.48 32.81 14.39
CA SER A 11 -45.70 31.58 14.12
C SER A 11 -44.57 31.89 13.14
N LEU A 12 -43.33 31.96 13.64
CA LEU A 12 -42.11 31.77 12.85
C LEU A 12 -41.89 30.27 12.65
N PRO A 13 -41.76 29.76 11.41
CA PRO A 13 -41.14 28.45 11.16
C PRO A 13 -39.61 28.59 10.95
N PRO A 14 -38.86 27.49 11.14
CA PRO A 14 -37.47 27.51 11.60
C PRO A 14 -36.44 27.76 10.50
N LEU A 15 -35.28 28.30 10.89
CA LEU A 15 -34.05 28.29 10.10
C LEU A 15 -33.61 26.83 9.90
N ASP A 16 -33.97 26.27 8.75
CA ASP A 16 -33.37 25.05 8.21
C ASP A 16 -32.17 25.45 7.36
N ASP A 17 -30.99 25.48 7.97
CA ASP A 17 -29.71 25.56 7.26
C ASP A 17 -28.67 24.87 8.16
N THR A 18 -28.85 23.57 8.38
CA THR A 18 -27.72 22.73 8.78
C THR A 18 -26.81 22.61 7.56
N PRO A 19 -25.56 23.12 7.57
CA PRO A 19 -24.60 22.69 6.58
C PRO A 19 -24.37 21.20 6.83
N THR A 20 -24.78 20.37 5.89
CA THR A 20 -24.31 18.99 5.75
C THR A 20 -22.79 19.06 5.66
N MET A 21 -22.11 18.91 6.79
CA MET A 21 -20.73 18.49 6.84
C MET A 21 -20.70 17.07 6.30
N ASP A 22 -20.54 16.97 4.99
CA ASP A 22 -19.91 15.83 4.34
C ASP A 22 -18.45 15.78 4.81
N ASP A 23 -18.26 15.40 6.08
CA ASP A 23 -16.97 14.90 6.57
C ASP A 23 -16.95 13.39 6.27
N SER A 24 -17.07 13.07 4.97
CA SER A 24 -16.58 11.80 4.48
C SER A 24 -15.07 11.83 4.75
N PRO A 25 -14.48 10.86 5.49
CA PRO A 25 -13.04 10.79 5.57
C PRO A 25 -12.54 10.55 4.15
N ARG A 26 -12.03 11.64 3.54
CA ARG A 26 -11.34 11.64 2.26
C ARG A 26 -10.32 10.52 2.39
N SER A 27 -10.55 9.39 1.71
CA SER A 27 -9.69 8.22 1.78
C SER A 27 -8.27 8.69 1.46
N THR A 28 -7.47 8.89 2.49
CA THR A 28 -6.04 9.09 2.38
C THR A 28 -5.46 7.71 2.12
N SER A 29 -5.75 7.18 0.93
CA SER A 29 -5.00 6.07 0.38
C SER A 29 -3.55 6.54 0.38
N LEU A 30 -2.75 5.98 1.30
CA LEU A 30 -1.32 6.25 1.34
C LEU A 30 -0.78 6.03 -0.08
N PRO A 31 0.04 6.95 -0.61
CA PRO A 31 0.58 6.81 -1.95
C PRO A 31 1.24 5.44 -2.06
N LYS A 32 0.78 4.62 -3.03
CA LYS A 32 1.30 3.28 -3.22
C LYS A 32 2.82 3.38 -3.41
N PRO A 33 3.64 2.59 -2.69
CA PRO A 33 5.07 2.58 -2.91
C PRO A 33 5.37 2.22 -4.37
N GLN A 34 6.21 3.03 -5.03
CA GLN A 34 6.67 2.74 -6.37
C GLN A 34 8.01 2.01 -6.27
N VAL A 35 8.11 0.84 -6.89
CA VAL A 35 9.32 0.02 -6.91
C VAL A 35 9.81 -0.09 -8.35
N VAL A 36 11.06 0.30 -8.58
CA VAL A 36 11.71 0.23 -9.90
C VAL A 36 12.94 -0.65 -9.79
N VAL A 37 13.00 -1.71 -10.60
CA VAL A 37 14.21 -2.52 -10.74
C VAL A 37 15.19 -1.77 -11.65
N ARG A 38 16.35 -1.40 -11.10
CA ARG A 38 17.42 -0.69 -11.81
C ARG A 38 18.40 -1.65 -12.47
N ALA A 39 18.76 -2.71 -11.76
CA ALA A 39 19.65 -3.75 -12.26
C ALA A 39 19.19 -5.13 -11.78
N GLU A 40 19.46 -6.13 -12.61
CA GLU A 40 19.31 -7.55 -12.32
C GLU A 40 20.65 -8.21 -12.69
N GLU A 41 21.24 -8.91 -11.74
CA GLU A 41 22.46 -9.69 -11.94
C GLU A 41 22.25 -11.10 -11.41
N GLU A 42 22.45 -12.11 -12.26
CA GLU A 42 22.48 -13.49 -11.80
C GLU A 42 23.83 -13.77 -11.12
N VAL A 43 23.77 -14.26 -9.89
CA VAL A 43 24.94 -14.55 -9.05
C VAL A 43 24.89 -15.99 -8.57
N ASP A 44 25.98 -16.47 -7.96
CA ASP A 44 26.00 -17.82 -7.43
C ASP A 44 24.97 -17.97 -6.30
N GLY A 45 23.94 -18.81 -6.53
CA GLY A 45 22.85 -19.06 -5.60
C GLY A 45 21.57 -18.25 -5.80
N GLY A 46 21.47 -17.37 -6.80
CA GLY A 46 20.26 -16.59 -7.05
C GLY A 46 20.42 -15.39 -7.99
N TRP A 47 19.61 -14.37 -7.74
CA TRP A 47 19.68 -13.09 -8.44
C TRP A 47 19.84 -11.96 -7.45
N LEU A 48 20.71 -11.01 -7.78
CA LEU A 48 20.90 -9.76 -7.08
C LEU A 48 20.17 -8.66 -7.83
N TYR A 49 19.40 -7.87 -7.10
CA TYR A 49 18.58 -6.81 -7.64
C TYR A 49 18.94 -5.48 -7.02
N GLU A 50 19.21 -4.49 -7.84
CA GLU A 50 19.24 -3.10 -7.40
C GLU A 50 17.86 -2.49 -7.63
N LEU A 51 17.23 -2.05 -6.55
CA LEU A 51 15.89 -1.49 -6.54
C LEU A 51 15.93 -0.05 -6.10
N GLU A 52 15.11 0.75 -6.75
CA GLU A 52 14.78 2.09 -6.30
C GLU A 52 13.34 2.11 -5.81
N VAL A 53 13.15 2.47 -4.55
CA VAL A 53 11.87 2.52 -3.88
C VAL A 53 11.52 3.97 -3.63
N THR A 54 10.35 4.41 -4.10
CA THR A 54 9.83 5.75 -3.82
C THR A 54 8.57 5.66 -2.96
N GLN A 55 8.61 6.29 -1.78
CA GLN A 55 7.50 6.41 -0.84
C GLN A 55 7.27 7.89 -0.52
N GLY A 56 6.27 8.49 -1.18
CA GLY A 56 6.01 9.93 -1.05
C GLY A 56 7.21 10.75 -1.54
N PRO A 57 7.81 11.64 -0.71
CA PRO A 57 8.97 12.44 -1.11
C PRO A 57 10.32 11.71 -0.97
N LEU A 58 10.34 10.50 -0.41
CA LEU A 58 11.56 9.77 -0.12
C LEU A 58 11.80 8.71 -1.21
N THR A 59 12.96 8.78 -1.86
CA THR A 59 13.46 7.75 -2.76
C THR A 59 14.71 7.12 -2.14
N THR A 60 14.71 5.80 -2.01
CA THR A 60 15.81 5.01 -1.44
C THR A 60 16.24 3.91 -2.38
N GLN A 61 17.52 3.54 -2.32
CA GLN A 61 18.07 2.45 -3.10
C GLN A 61 18.32 1.24 -2.19
N HIS A 62 18.00 0.07 -2.70
CA HIS A 62 18.10 -1.19 -1.97
C HIS A 62 18.64 -2.29 -2.86
N THR A 63 19.51 -3.11 -2.31
CA THR A 63 19.98 -4.33 -2.96
C THR A 63 19.26 -5.53 -2.35
N VAL A 64 18.60 -6.33 -3.19
CA VAL A 64 17.83 -7.49 -2.77
C VAL A 64 18.38 -8.74 -3.42
N MET A 65 18.74 -9.73 -2.60
CA MET A 65 19.09 -11.05 -3.09
C MET A 65 17.85 -11.94 -3.08
N LEU A 66 17.52 -12.54 -4.23
CA LEU A 66 16.52 -13.58 -4.37
C LEU A 66 17.21 -14.91 -4.63
N GLY A 67 17.22 -15.79 -3.64
CA GLY A 67 17.76 -17.14 -3.83
C GLY A 67 16.88 -17.99 -4.74
N TRP A 68 17.50 -18.90 -5.52
CA TRP A 68 16.77 -19.83 -6.40
C TRP A 68 15.71 -20.64 -5.65
N ARG A 69 16.01 -21.03 -4.40
CA ARG A 69 15.06 -21.79 -3.56
C ARG A 69 13.83 -20.98 -3.18
N ASP A 70 13.96 -19.67 -2.93
CA ASP A 70 12.83 -18.82 -2.58
C ASP A 70 11.98 -18.51 -3.81
N HIS A 71 12.64 -18.29 -4.96
CA HIS A 71 11.97 -18.16 -6.25
C HIS A 71 11.14 -19.40 -6.61
N ASP A 72 11.75 -20.58 -6.54
CA ASP A 72 11.08 -21.86 -6.77
C ASP A 72 9.96 -22.10 -5.75
N TYR A 73 10.19 -21.78 -4.48
CA TYR A 73 9.18 -21.92 -3.44
C TYR A 73 7.93 -21.05 -3.68
N TRP A 74 8.09 -19.81 -4.14
CA TRP A 74 6.96 -18.90 -4.34
C TRP A 74 6.24 -19.09 -5.68
N CYS A 75 6.96 -19.47 -6.74
CA CYS A 75 6.37 -19.52 -8.07
C CYS A 75 6.74 -20.75 -8.92
N GLY A 76 7.53 -21.68 -8.40
CA GLY A 76 7.96 -22.89 -9.13
C GLY A 76 8.69 -22.57 -10.44
N GLY A 77 9.41 -21.44 -10.50
CA GLY A 77 10.08 -20.98 -11.70
C GLY A 77 9.16 -20.43 -12.80
N THR A 78 7.85 -20.36 -12.58
CA THR A 78 6.88 -19.99 -13.62
C THR A 78 6.89 -18.51 -13.95
N VAL A 79 7.55 -17.68 -13.13
CA VAL A 79 7.57 -16.26 -13.37
C VAL A 79 8.92 -15.60 -13.17
N ALA A 80 9.13 -14.49 -13.88
CA ALA A 80 10.37 -13.74 -13.86
C ALA A 80 10.78 -13.36 -12.42
N PRO A 81 12.04 -13.61 -12.03
CA PRO A 81 12.52 -13.35 -10.68
C PRO A 81 12.41 -11.86 -10.30
N SER A 82 12.58 -10.94 -11.25
CA SER A 82 12.35 -9.50 -11.06
C SER A 82 10.91 -9.17 -10.64
N ARG A 83 9.91 -9.87 -11.17
CA ARG A 83 8.51 -9.70 -10.78
C ARG A 83 8.26 -10.18 -9.36
N VAL A 84 8.87 -11.31 -8.98
CA VAL A 84 8.76 -11.86 -7.62
C VAL A 84 9.34 -10.87 -6.61
N VAL A 85 10.54 -10.34 -6.88
CA VAL A 85 11.16 -9.32 -6.02
C VAL A 85 10.33 -8.04 -5.98
N GLN A 86 9.86 -7.54 -7.13
CA GLN A 86 9.02 -6.34 -7.13
C GLN A 86 7.77 -6.51 -6.26
N SER A 87 7.03 -7.60 -6.45
CA SER A 87 5.82 -7.91 -5.66
C SER A 87 6.14 -8.07 -4.17
N LEU A 88 7.26 -8.69 -3.82
CA LEU A 88 7.73 -8.84 -2.44
C LEU A 88 7.90 -7.48 -1.77
N ILE A 89 8.54 -6.56 -2.47
CA ILE A 89 8.87 -5.24 -1.94
C ILE A 89 7.62 -4.37 -1.83
N GLU A 90 6.77 -4.39 -2.86
CA GLU A 90 5.47 -3.74 -2.79
C GLU A 90 4.66 -4.27 -1.59
N TYR A 91 4.60 -5.59 -1.40
CA TYR A 91 3.88 -6.21 -0.30
C TYR A 91 4.43 -5.77 1.06
N VAL A 92 5.75 -5.85 1.27
CA VAL A 92 6.39 -5.47 2.54
C VAL A 92 6.10 -4.01 2.84
N LEU A 93 6.30 -3.11 1.88
CA LEU A 93 6.10 -1.68 2.09
C LEU A 93 4.63 -1.29 2.33
N THR A 94 3.68 -2.04 1.75
CA THR A 94 2.25 -1.81 1.97
C THR A 94 1.78 -2.32 3.33
N HIS A 95 2.25 -3.48 3.78
CA HIS A 95 1.72 -4.14 4.99
C HIS A 95 2.53 -3.86 6.25
N LEU A 96 3.81 -3.56 6.08
CA LEU A 96 4.73 -3.26 7.16
C LEU A 96 5.33 -1.92 6.82
N ALA A 97 4.86 -0.89 7.52
CA ALA A 97 5.46 0.44 7.49
C ALA A 97 6.88 0.42 8.14
N MET A 98 7.70 -0.55 7.77
CA MET A 98 9.06 -0.75 8.20
C MET A 98 10.01 -0.21 7.14
N GLN A 99 11.12 0.37 7.60
CA GLN A 99 12.20 0.74 6.72
C GLN A 99 12.90 -0.52 6.22
N LEU A 100 12.97 -0.68 4.90
CA LEU A 100 13.78 -1.71 4.30
C LEU A 100 15.26 -1.39 4.53
N PRO A 101 16.09 -2.35 4.97
CA PRO A 101 17.52 -2.15 5.01
C PRO A 101 18.07 -1.93 3.59
N ALA A 102 19.21 -1.24 3.48
CA ALA A 102 19.85 -0.99 2.19
C ALA A 102 20.25 -2.28 1.46
N ASN A 103 20.50 -3.37 2.18
CA ASN A 103 20.82 -4.68 1.59
C ASN A 103 20.08 -5.77 2.37
N PHE A 104 19.37 -6.66 1.68
CA PHE A 104 18.73 -7.80 2.32
C PHE A 104 18.47 -8.97 1.38
N ASP A 105 18.14 -10.08 2.01
CA ASP A 105 17.79 -11.34 1.38
C ASP A 105 16.28 -11.58 1.47
N ALA A 106 15.68 -12.05 0.38
CA ALA A 106 14.27 -12.36 0.29
C ALA A 106 13.85 -13.44 1.31
N GLY A 107 14.70 -14.45 1.54
CA GLY A 107 14.52 -15.47 2.55
C GLY A 107 14.52 -14.93 3.99
N ARG A 108 15.22 -13.81 4.25
CA ARG A 108 15.12 -13.11 5.54
C ARG A 108 13.73 -12.54 5.76
N ILE A 109 13.10 -11.98 4.73
CA ILE A 109 11.74 -11.42 4.81
C ILE A 109 10.73 -12.52 5.19
N ARG A 110 10.86 -13.72 4.64
CA ARG A 110 10.02 -14.89 5.00
C ARG A 110 10.05 -15.23 6.48
N ARG A 111 11.23 -15.11 7.10
CA ARG A 111 11.41 -15.40 8.54
C ARG A 111 10.78 -14.33 9.42
N VAL A 112 10.82 -13.08 8.97
CA VAL A 112 10.23 -11.95 9.73
C VAL A 112 8.71 -11.93 9.54
N ILE A 113 8.24 -12.30 8.34
CA ILE A 113 6.84 -12.13 7.92
C ILE A 113 6.39 -13.40 7.19
N PRO A 114 5.99 -14.45 7.92
CA PRO A 114 5.54 -15.70 7.30
C PRO A 114 4.32 -15.51 6.38
N GLN A 115 3.54 -14.44 6.58
CA GLN A 115 2.38 -14.11 5.73
C GLN A 115 2.77 -13.76 4.30
N VAL A 116 4.01 -13.34 4.05
CA VAL A 116 4.50 -13.03 2.70
C VAL A 116 4.44 -14.26 1.79
N ASP A 117 4.61 -15.46 2.36
CA ASP A 117 4.53 -16.73 1.63
C ASP A 117 3.12 -17.04 1.13
N GLN A 118 2.07 -16.49 1.76
CA GLN A 118 0.68 -16.70 1.33
C GLN A 118 0.31 -15.74 0.19
N GLU A 119 0.84 -14.53 0.22
CA GLU A 119 0.49 -13.43 -0.69
C GLU A 119 1.33 -13.47 -1.97
N LEU A 120 2.61 -13.84 -1.86
CA LEU A 120 3.46 -14.07 -3.01
C LEU A 120 3.31 -15.47 -3.60
N ARG A 121 2.36 -16.27 -3.13
CA ARG A 121 2.01 -17.52 -3.83
C ARG A 121 1.13 -17.18 -5.03
N TRP A 122 1.79 -16.72 -6.08
CA TRP A 122 1.13 -15.94 -7.13
C TRP A 122 0.82 -16.72 -8.41
N ALA A 123 0.57 -18.01 -8.29
CA ALA A 123 -0.13 -18.77 -9.33
C ALA A 123 -1.24 -19.64 -8.71
N MET A 124 -2.12 -19.03 -7.92
CA MET A 124 -3.50 -19.53 -7.75
C MET A 124 -4.51 -18.42 -8.00
#